data_AF-X1GZD4-F1
#
_entry.id   AF-X1GZD4-F1
#
_cell.length_a   1.000
_cell.length_b   1.000
_cell.length_c   1.000
_cell.angle_alpha   90.00
_cell.angle_beta   90.00
_cell.angle_gamma   90.00
#
_symmetry.space_group_name_H-M   'P 1'
#
loop_
_entity.id
_entity.type
_entity.pdbx_description
1 polymer ?
#
loop_
_entity_poly.entity_id
_entity_poly.type
_entity_poly.pdbx_seq_one_letter_code
_entity_poly.pdbx_strand_id
1 'polypeptide(L)'
;MLDMQKQGAIVFDYGNNIRGQAKLAGVEDAFNFPGFVNAYIRPLFCEGKGPFRWVALSGDPEDIYRTDKAILETFPEDEALVRWIKIA
;
A
#
# COMPACT_ATOMS: atom_id res chain seq x y z
N MET A 1 -6.91 18.24 -7.73
CA MET A 1 -7.00 17.39 -6.50
C MET A 1 -7.95 18.01 -5.49
N LEU A 2 -7.65 19.21 -4.97
CA LEU A 2 -8.51 19.90 -3.99
C LEU A 2 -9.95 20.12 -4.48
N ASP A 3 -10.14 20.54 -5.73
CA ASP A 3 -11.52 20.74 -6.24
C ASP A 3 -12.27 19.44 -6.47
N MET A 4 -11.57 18.36 -6.86
CA MET A 4 -12.18 17.03 -6.94
C MET A 4 -12.57 16.53 -5.55
N GLN A 5 -11.74 16.80 -4.53
CA GLN A 5 -12.07 16.49 -3.13
C GLN A 5 -13.33 17.24 -2.69
N LYS A 6 -13.46 18.54 -3.04
CA LYS A 6 -14.67 19.34 -2.78
C LYS A 6 -15.90 18.77 -3.52
N GLN A 7 -15.69 18.16 -4.68
CA GLN A 7 -16.73 17.46 -5.45
C GLN A 7 -16.99 16.02 -4.97
N GLY A 8 -16.37 15.58 -3.87
CA GLY A 8 -16.65 14.30 -3.22
C GLY A 8 -15.65 13.17 -3.52
N ALA A 9 -14.60 13.43 -4.29
CA ALA A 9 -13.55 12.43 -4.49
C ALA A 9 -12.78 12.15 -3.19
N ILE A 10 -12.45 10.89 -2.94
CA ILE A 10 -11.50 10.52 -1.88
C ILE A 10 -10.09 10.81 -2.41
N VAL A 11 -9.44 11.82 -1.83
CA VAL A 11 -8.11 12.27 -2.24
C VAL A 11 -7.10 12.00 -1.13
N PHE A 12 -5.92 11.50 -1.51
CA PHE A 12 -4.79 11.32 -0.63
C PHE A 12 -3.47 11.49 -1.41
N ASP A 13 -2.39 11.83 -0.70
CA ASP A 13 -1.04 11.94 -1.25
C ASP A 13 -0.33 10.58 -1.14
N TYR A 14 0.27 10.15 -2.26
CA TYR A 14 0.96 8.86 -2.36
C TYR A 14 2.50 8.99 -2.26
N GLY A 15 2.98 9.77 -1.31
CA GLY A 15 4.39 9.73 -0.87
C GLY A 15 5.39 10.36 -1.83
N ASN A 16 4.94 11.17 -2.79
CA ASN A 16 5.83 11.87 -3.74
C ASN A 16 6.09 13.34 -3.35
N ASN A 17 5.62 13.77 -2.18
CA ASN A 17 5.79 15.12 -1.64
C ASN A 17 5.12 16.25 -2.46
N ILE A 18 4.13 15.93 -3.31
CA ILE A 18 3.45 16.94 -4.14
C ILE A 18 2.78 18.05 -3.32
N ARG A 19 2.20 17.71 -2.15
CA ARG A 19 1.58 18.72 -1.25
C ARG A 19 2.60 19.71 -0.70
N GLY A 20 3.81 19.23 -0.38
CA GLY A 20 4.91 20.07 0.07
C GLY A 20 5.33 21.06 -1.01
N GLN A 21 5.49 20.59 -2.25
CA GLN A 21 5.82 21.44 -3.39
C GLN A 21 4.71 22.46 -3.70
N ALA A 22 3.45 22.04 -3.66
CA ALA A 22 2.31 22.93 -3.87
C ALA A 22 2.24 24.04 -2.80
N LYS A 23 2.51 23.72 -1.53
CA LYS A 23 2.57 24.71 -0.44
C LYS A 23 3.68 25.74 -0.68
N LEU A 24 4.87 25.29 -1.09
CA LEU A 24 5.98 26.18 -1.44
C LEU A 24 5.65 27.10 -2.63
N ALA A 25 4.85 26.62 -3.58
CA ALA A 25 4.36 27.38 -4.72
C ALA A 25 3.15 28.30 -4.40
N GLY A 26 2.70 28.38 -3.15
CA GLY A 26 1.64 29.28 -2.71
C GLY A 26 0.24 28.67 -2.61
N VAL A 27 0.07 27.35 -2.79
CA VAL A 27 -1.21 26.67 -2.55
C VAL A 27 -1.39 26.48 -1.04
N GLU A 28 -2.12 27.39 -0.40
CA GLU A 28 -2.21 27.44 1.06
C GLU A 28 -2.83 26.19 1.68
N ASP A 29 -3.81 25.61 1.00
CA ASP A 29 -4.62 24.48 1.40
C ASP A 29 -4.12 23.14 0.85
N ALA A 30 -2.86 23.09 0.38
CA ALA A 30 -2.24 21.89 -0.18
C ALA A 30 -2.29 20.65 0.73
N PHE A 31 -2.40 20.84 2.05
CA PHE A 31 -2.46 19.76 3.04
C PHE A 31 -3.88 19.37 3.47
N ASN A 32 -4.94 19.89 2.82
CA ASN A 32 -6.34 19.55 3.12
C ASN A 32 -6.74 18.10 2.79
N PHE A 33 -5.84 17.32 2.19
CA PHE A 33 -5.98 15.88 2.05
C PHE A 33 -4.78 15.15 2.69
N PRO A 34 -5.00 13.98 3.30
CA PRO A 34 -3.98 13.27 4.06
C PRO A 34 -2.96 12.56 3.16
N GLY A 35 -1.85 12.11 3.76
CA GLY A 35 -0.96 11.14 3.11
C GLY A 35 -1.47 9.72 3.32
N PHE A 36 -1.22 8.83 2.35
CA PHE A 36 -1.73 7.45 2.35
C PHE A 36 -1.29 6.65 3.58
N VAL A 37 -0.09 6.91 4.12
CA VAL A 37 0.40 6.22 5.33
C VAL A 37 -0.53 6.50 6.51
N ASN A 38 -0.87 7.76 6.76
CA ASN A 38 -1.71 8.13 7.90
C ASN A 38 -3.17 7.72 7.68
N ALA A 39 -3.65 7.81 6.43
CA ALA A 39 -5.03 7.50 6.09
C ALA A 39 -5.33 5.99 6.11
N TYR A 40 -4.38 5.15 5.68
CA TYR A 40 -4.67 3.73 5.39
C TYR A 40 -3.64 2.74 5.94
N ILE A 41 -2.34 3.06 5.88
CA ILE A 41 -1.30 2.04 6.14
C ILE A 41 -0.88 1.98 7.61
N ARG A 42 -0.99 3.07 8.37
CA ARG A 42 -0.54 3.13 9.76
C ARG A 42 -1.15 2.03 10.66
N PRO A 43 -2.44 1.68 10.56
CA PRO A 43 -2.98 0.55 11.31
C PRO A 43 -2.25 -0.78 11.02
N LEU A 44 -1.92 -1.06 9.75
CA LEU A 44 -1.16 -2.26 9.37
C LEU A 44 0.23 -2.28 10.03
N PHE A 45 0.90 -1.13 10.09
CA PHE A 45 2.19 -1.00 10.78
C PHE A 45 2.07 -1.25 12.29
N CYS A 46 0.97 -0.85 12.93
CA CYS A 46 0.72 -1.14 14.34
C CYS A 46 0.55 -2.63 14.62
N GLU A 47 0.10 -3.41 13.64
CA GLU A 47 0.04 -4.88 13.70
C GLU A 47 1.37 -5.55 13.29
N GLY A 48 2.43 -4.78 13.05
CA GLY A 48 3.73 -5.30 12.59
C GLY A 48 3.75 -5.75 11.13
N LYS A 49 2.68 -5.50 10.36
CA LYS A 49 2.63 -5.80 8.93
C LYS A 49 3.47 -4.78 8.16
N GLY A 50 4.06 -5.22 7.05
CA GLY A 50 4.90 -4.39 6.20
C GLY A 50 5.19 -5.08 4.88
N PRO A 51 5.94 -4.43 3.98
CA PRO A 51 6.24 -4.98 2.65
C PRO A 51 7.31 -6.09 2.73
N PHE A 52 6.94 -7.24 3.29
CA PHE A 52 7.76 -8.43 3.33
C PHE A 52 7.97 -9.00 1.92
N ARG A 53 9.20 -9.46 1.63
CA ARG A 53 9.56 -10.02 0.33
C ARG A 53 10.64 -11.07 0.48
N TRP A 54 10.66 -12.02 -0.44
CA TRP A 54 11.71 -13.03 -0.59
C TRP A 54 12.10 -13.17 -2.05
N VAL A 55 13.20 -13.89 -2.31
CA VAL A 55 13.74 -14.13 -3.66
C VAL A 55 14.20 -15.59 -3.74
N ALA A 56 13.84 -16.27 -4.83
CA ALA A 56 14.36 -17.59 -5.15
C ALA A 56 15.72 -17.45 -5.86
N LEU A 57 16.81 -17.76 -5.17
CA LEU A 57 18.17 -17.64 -5.73
C LEU A 57 18.48 -18.68 -6.81
N SER A 58 17.67 -19.74 -6.92
CA SER A 58 17.72 -20.72 -8.01
C SER A 58 17.43 -20.09 -9.38
N GLY A 59 16.67 -18.99 -9.40
CA GLY A 59 16.11 -18.41 -10.62
C GLY A 59 14.94 -19.20 -11.21
N ASP A 60 14.51 -20.29 -10.56
CA ASP A 60 13.38 -21.11 -10.99
C ASP A 60 12.07 -20.50 -10.44
N PRO A 61 11.10 -20.11 -11.30
CA PRO A 61 9.80 -19.61 -10.83
C PRO A 61 9.01 -20.64 -10.00
N GLU A 62 9.27 -21.94 -10.15
CA GLU A 62 8.60 -22.98 -9.36
C GLU A 62 8.88 -22.84 -7.85
N ASP A 63 10.03 -22.29 -7.47
CA ASP A 63 10.32 -22.03 -6.06
C ASP A 63 9.43 -20.92 -5.48
N ILE A 64 9.00 -19.96 -6.30
CA ILE A 64 7.99 -18.96 -5.87
C ILE A 64 6.63 -19.63 -5.68
N TYR A 65 6.18 -20.47 -6.62
CA TYR A 65 4.90 -21.18 -6.48
C TYR A 65 4.87 -22.12 -5.28
N ARG A 66 6.01 -22.73 -4.93
CA ARG A 66 6.14 -23.52 -3.69
C ARG A 66 5.98 -22.66 -2.45
N THR A 67 6.57 -21.47 -2.42
CA THR A 67 6.39 -20.52 -1.29
C THR A 67 4.97 -19.97 -1.23
N ASP A 68 4.32 -19.70 -2.36
CA ASP A 68 2.92 -19.27 -2.42
C ASP A 68 2.00 -20.33 -1.80
N LYS A 69 2.19 -21.60 -2.18
CA LYS A 69 1.47 -22.73 -1.57
C LYS A 69 1.70 -22.81 -0.06
N ALA A 70 2.95 -22.68 0.39
CA ALA A 70 3.26 -22.69 1.82
C ALA A 70 2.55 -21.57 2.58
N ILE A 71 2.46 -20.36 2.00
CA ILE A 71 1.73 -19.23 2.59
C ILE A 71 0.23 -19.55 2.70
N LEU A 72 -0.38 -20.08 1.63
CA LEU A 72 -1.80 -20.46 1.61
C LEU A 72 -2.16 -21.56 2.63
N GLU A 73 -1.24 -22.51 2.85
CA GLU A 73 -1.40 -23.58 3.85
C GLU A 73 -1.19 -23.07 5.28
N THR A 74 -0.30 -22.09 5.47
CA THR A 74 0.06 -21.58 6.81
C THR A 74 -0.95 -20.58 7.33
N PHE A 75 -1.53 -19.74 6.47
CA PHE A 75 -2.44 -18.66 6.84
C PHE A 75 -3.79 -18.75 6.09
N PRO A 76 -4.48 -19.90 6.13
CA PRO A 76 -5.71 -20.09 5.36
C PRO A 76 -6.85 -19.15 5.76
N GLU A 77 -6.83 -18.62 6.99
CA GLU A 77 -7.83 -17.72 7.55
C GLU A 77 -7.65 -16.25 7.15
N ASP A 78 -6.47 -15.84 6.67
CA ASP A 78 -6.24 -14.47 6.19
C ASP A 78 -6.76 -14.33 4.75
N GLU A 79 -8.07 -14.10 4.62
CA GLU A 79 -8.74 -13.97 3.32
C GLU A 79 -8.16 -12.88 2.41
N ALA A 80 -7.55 -11.84 3.00
CA ALA A 80 -6.92 -10.76 2.23
C ALA A 80 -5.60 -11.24 1.64
N LEU A 81 -4.75 -11.89 2.46
CA LEU A 81 -3.49 -12.51 2.02
C LEU A 81 -3.72 -13.62 1.00
N VAL A 82 -4.67 -14.52 1.27
CA VAL A 82 -5.02 -15.63 0.37
C VAL A 82 -5.46 -15.11 -1.00
N ARG A 83 -6.28 -14.05 -1.03
CA ARG A 83 -6.71 -13.41 -2.28
C ARG A 83 -5.54 -12.75 -3.00
N TRP A 84 -4.65 -12.09 -2.27
CA TRP A 84 -3.45 -11.44 -2.81
C TRP A 84 -2.53 -12.46 -3.52
N ILE A 85 -2.21 -13.58 -2.87
CA ILE A 85 -1.36 -14.62 -3.46
C ILE A 85 -2.00 -15.24 -4.72
N LYS A 86 -3.33 -15.36 -4.76
CA LYS A 86 -4.04 -15.93 -5.92
C LYS A 86 -4.08 -15.02 -7.16
N ILE A 87 -3.83 -13.72 -7.02
CA ILE A 87 -3.87 -12.75 -8.13
C ILE A 87 -2.50 -12.26 -8.57
N ALA A 88 -1.47 -12.47 -7.74
CA ALA A 88 -0.09 -12.07 -7.99
C ALA A 88 0.57 -12.99 -9.03
#